data_AF-F4KXU9-F1
#
_entry.id   AF-F4KXU9-F1
#
_cell.length_a   1.000
_cell.length_b   1.000
_cell.length_c   1.000
_cell.angle_alpha   90.00
_cell.angle_beta   90.00
_cell.angle_gamma   90.00
#
_symmetry.space_group_name_H-M   'P 1'
#
loop_
_entity.id
_entity.type
_entity.pdbx_description
1 polymer ?
#
loop_
_entity_poly.entity_id
_entity_poly.type
_entity_poly.pdbx_seq_one_letter_code
_entity_poly.pdbx_strand_id
1 'polypeptide(L)'
;MTLELRKYHLIKLITNLNDERVLTKIEQLLHSNDGQDLQLLNLIKPIKETLDIEALMKEQNYHHPTQAELDEIIRDAGIEEPIEELLEAV
;
A
#
# COMPACT_ATOMS: atom_id res chain seq x y z
N MET A 1 -27.52 12.35 -12.30
CA MET A 1 -27.70 12.63 -10.85
C MET A 1 -26.66 13.68 -10.48
N THR A 2 -27.06 14.90 -10.10
CA THR A 2 -26.10 16.00 -9.83
C THR A 2 -25.55 15.91 -8.41
N LEU A 3 -24.34 16.46 -8.19
CA LEU A 3 -23.68 16.50 -6.88
C LEU A 3 -24.58 17.15 -5.82
N GLU A 4 -25.23 18.25 -6.19
CA GLU A 4 -26.15 18.98 -5.31
C GLU A 4 -27.33 18.11 -4.86
N LEU A 5 -27.92 17.33 -5.78
CA LEU A 5 -29.01 16.42 -5.42
C LEU A 5 -28.59 15.34 -4.41
N ARG A 6 -27.34 14.85 -4.49
CA ARG A 6 -26.78 13.91 -3.50
C ARG A 6 -26.58 14.56 -2.14
N LYS A 7 -26.10 15.80 -2.08
CA LYS A 7 -25.94 16.55 -0.83
C LYS A 7 -27.30 16.76 -0.14
N TYR A 8 -28.31 17.19 -0.89
CA TYR A 8 -29.67 17.36 -0.36
C TYR A 8 -30.26 16.06 0.21
N HIS A 9 -30.00 14.93 -0.45
CA HIS A 9 -30.46 13.63 0.04
C HIS A 9 -29.79 13.26 1.38
N LEU A 10 -28.48 13.45 1.50
CA LEU A 10 -27.75 13.18 2.74
C LEU A 10 -28.21 14.07 3.90
N ILE A 11 -28.43 15.36 3.65
CA ILE A 11 -28.97 16.28 4.66
C ILE A 11 -30.32 15.79 5.17
N LYS A 12 -31.23 15.36 4.27
CA LYS A 12 -32.55 14.85 4.65
C LYS A 12 -32.46 13.57 5.50
N LEU A 13 -31.50 12.69 5.20
CA LEU A 13 -31.27 11.47 6.00
C LEU A 13 -30.75 11.81 7.39
N ILE A 14 -29.83 12.78 7.48
CA ILE A 14 -29.25 13.25 8.74
C ILE A 14 -30.29 13.94 9.61
N THR A 15 -31.16 14.78 9.04
CA THR A 15 -32.21 15.48 9.80
C THR A 15 -33.25 14.54 10.41
N ASN A 16 -33.40 13.32 9.89
CA ASN A 16 -34.33 12.32 10.41
C ASN A 16 -33.69 11.36 11.42
N LEU A 17 -32.38 11.45 11.66
CA LEU A 17 -31.67 10.64 12.64
C LEU A 17 -31.85 11.24 14.04
N ASN A 18 -32.38 10.44 14.96
CA ASN A 18 -32.58 10.82 16.37
C ASN A 18 -31.58 10.12 17.31
N ASP A 19 -30.57 9.42 16.80
CA ASP A 19 -29.52 8.79 17.60
C ASP A 19 -28.19 9.55 17.45
N GLU A 20 -27.80 10.23 18.53
CA GLU A 20 -26.59 11.03 18.62
C GLU A 20 -25.31 10.22 18.33
N ARG A 21 -25.28 8.94 18.75
CA ARG A 21 -24.11 8.07 18.54
C ARG A 21 -23.90 7.75 17.06
N VAL A 22 -24.99 7.72 16.29
CA VAL A 22 -24.93 7.48 14.84
C VAL A 22 -24.43 8.74 14.13
N LEU A 23 -24.84 9.93 14.58
CA LEU A 23 -24.35 11.21 14.06
C LEU A 23 -22.84 11.35 14.29
N THR A 24 -22.35 11.05 15.50
CA THR A 24 -20.91 11.10 15.81
C THR A 24 -20.08 10.19 14.89
N LYS A 25 -20.58 8.99 14.55
CA LYS A 25 -19.89 8.09 13.62
C LYS A 25 -19.87 8.64 12.20
N ILE A 26 -20.95 9.25 11.74
CA ILE A 26 -21.03 9.88 10.41
C ILE A 26 -20.03 11.05 10.33
N GLU A 27 -19.96 11.88 11.37
CA GLU A 27 -18.96 12.96 11.46
C GLU A 27 -17.53 12.42 11.40
N GLN A 28 -17.22 11.37 12.17
CA GLN A 28 -15.89 10.73 12.12
C GLN A 28 -15.55 10.16 10.74
N LEU A 29 -16.52 9.59 10.02
CA LEU A 29 -16.32 9.10 8.65
C LEU A 29 -16.07 10.23 7.66
N LEU A 30 -16.75 11.37 7.81
CA LEU A 30 -16.52 12.54 6.97
C LEU A 30 -15.13 13.14 7.24
N HIS A 31 -14.70 13.20 8.51
CA HIS A 31 -13.38 13.72 8.88
C HIS A 31 -12.21 12.79 8.53
N SER A 32 -12.41 11.47 8.53
CA SER A 32 -11.36 10.50 8.18
C SER A 32 -11.06 10.43 6.69
N ASN A 33 -12.00 10.90 5.85
CA ASN A 33 -11.84 10.85 4.40
C ASN A 33 -11.00 12.01 3.82
N ASP A 34 -10.66 13.02 4.62
CA ASP A 34 -9.80 14.14 4.20
C ASP A 34 -8.31 13.74 4.09
N GLY A 35 -7.91 12.56 4.62
CA GLY A 35 -6.51 12.12 4.66
C GLY A 35 -6.21 10.76 4.02
N GLN A 36 -7.21 9.90 3.79
CA GLN A 36 -6.97 8.53 3.31
C GLN A 36 -6.64 8.44 1.82
N ASP A 37 -7.17 9.35 0.99
CA ASP A 37 -6.88 9.37 -0.44
C ASP A 37 -5.40 9.70 -0.73
N LEU A 38 -4.73 10.51 0.10
CA LEU A 38 -3.31 10.81 -0.06
C LEU A 38 -2.41 9.59 0.19
N GLN A 39 -2.79 8.71 1.12
CA GLN A 39 -2.05 7.47 1.37
C GLN A 39 -2.25 6.45 0.26
N LEU A 40 -3.46 6.35 -0.28
CA LEU A 40 -3.76 5.49 -1.43
C LEU A 40 -3.05 5.98 -2.70
N LEU A 41 -2.97 7.30 -2.92
CA LEU A 41 -2.22 7.89 -4.03
C LEU A 41 -0.71 7.57 -3.93
N ASN A 42 -0.14 7.47 -2.73
CA ASN A 42 1.26 7.06 -2.55
C ASN A 42 1.53 5.59 -2.88
N LEU A 43 0.49 4.74 -2.89
CA LEU A 43 0.59 3.33 -3.29
C LEU A 43 0.49 3.16 -4.81
N ILE A 44 -0.06 4.14 -5.53
CA ILE A 44 -0.13 4.15 -6.99
C ILE A 44 1.17 4.77 -7.52
N LYS A 45 2.29 4.05 -7.39
CA LYS A 45 3.51 4.44 -8.11
C LYS A 45 3.29 4.18 -9.62
N PRO A 46 3.63 5.14 -10.50
CA PRO A 46 3.50 4.94 -11.94
C PRO A 46 4.40 3.79 -12.39
N ILE A 47 3.86 2.91 -13.23
CA ILE A 47 4.64 1.87 -13.91
C ILE A 47 5.59 2.59 -14.87
N LYS A 48 6.90 2.52 -14.61
CA LYS A 48 7.92 3.11 -15.48
C LYS A 48 7.95 2.34 -16.80
N GLU A 49 7.97 3.05 -17.93
CA GLU A 49 8.03 2.46 -19.27
C GLU A 49 9.37 1.76 -19.54
N THR A 50 10.43 2.14 -18.82
CA THR A 50 11.76 1.55 -18.91
C THR A 50 12.26 1.11 -17.54
N LEU A 51 12.75 -0.13 -17.46
CA LEU A 51 13.27 -0.73 -16.24
C LEU A 51 14.79 -0.49 -16.19
N ASP A 52 15.21 0.47 -15.38
CA ASP A 52 16.62 0.71 -15.05
C ASP A 52 16.95 0.06 -13.70
N ILE A 53 17.78 -0.97 -13.71
CA ILE A 53 18.14 -1.76 -12.52
C ILE A 53 18.91 -0.90 -11.51
N GLU A 54 19.79 -0.01 -11.95
CA GLU A 54 20.56 0.84 -11.05
C GLU A 54 19.66 1.84 -10.33
N ALA A 55 18.73 2.44 -11.07
CA ALA A 55 17.72 3.33 -10.50
C ALA A 55 16.80 2.60 -9.50
N LEU A 56 16.43 1.35 -9.77
CA LEU A 56 15.61 0.53 -8.88
C LEU A 56 16.35 0.16 -7.59
N MET A 57 17.61 -0.25 -7.69
CA MET A 57 18.43 -0.55 -6.50
C MET A 57 18.53 0.67 -5.58
N LYS A 58 18.71 1.86 -6.16
CA LYS A 58 18.75 3.12 -5.41
C LYS A 58 17.41 3.48 -4.77
N GLU A 59 16.30 3.31 -5.49
CA GLU A 59 14.95 3.59 -4.98
C GLU A 59 14.53 2.65 -3.85
N GLN A 60 14.95 1.39 -3.92
CA GLN A 60 14.66 0.38 -2.89
C GLN A 60 15.67 0.38 -1.75
N ASN A 61 16.68 1.26 -1.80
CA ASN A 61 17.80 1.25 -0.86
C ASN A 61 18.41 -0.16 -0.73
N TYR A 62 18.50 -0.86 -1.85
CA TYR A 62 18.96 -2.24 -1.91
C TYR A 62 20.47 -2.29 -1.69
N HIS A 63 20.90 -3.14 -0.77
CA HIS A 63 22.30 -3.43 -0.50
C HIS A 63 22.56 -4.90 -0.82
N HIS A 64 23.67 -5.20 -1.48
CA HIS A 64 24.05 -6.58 -1.70
C HIS A 64 24.27 -7.27 -0.35
N PRO A 65 23.56 -8.37 -0.07
CA PRO A 65 23.77 -9.12 1.17
C PRO A 65 25.20 -9.65 1.19
N THR A 66 25.77 -9.72 2.38
CA THR A 66 27.02 -10.43 2.64
C THR A 66 26.81 -11.94 2.47
N GLN A 67 27.90 -12.68 2.27
CA GLN A 67 27.83 -14.14 2.15
C GLN A 67 27.17 -14.80 3.37
N ALA A 68 27.45 -14.29 4.57
CA ALA A 68 26.84 -14.80 5.80
C ALA A 68 25.32 -14.56 5.86
N GLU A 69 24.85 -13.38 5.45
CA GLU A 69 23.41 -13.06 5.38
C GLU A 69 22.71 -13.92 4.33
N LEU A 70 23.38 -14.19 3.21
CA LEU A 70 22.85 -15.05 2.16
C LEU A 70 22.72 -16.50 2.65
N ASP A 71 23.73 -17.03 3.34
CA ASP A 71 23.71 -18.38 3.92
C ASP A 71 22.60 -18.55 4.98
N GLU A 72 22.30 -17.50 5.74
CA GLU A 72 21.16 -17.48 6.67
C GLU A 72 19.82 -17.51 5.93
N ILE A 73 19.65 -16.69 4.89
CA ILE A 73 18.43 -16.67 4.07
C ILE A 73 18.16 -18.03 3.43
N ILE A 74 19.21 -18.72 2.94
CA ILE A 74 19.12 -20.04 2.30
C ILE A 74 18.70 -21.11 3.32
N ARG A 75 19.29 -21.06 4.51
CA ARG A 75 18.93 -21.94 5.61
C ARG A 75 17.48 -21.74 6.04
N ASP A 76 17.05 -20.49 6.16
CA ASP A 76 15.67 -20.14 6.52
C ASP A 76 14.67 -20.54 5.42
N ALA A 77 15.09 -20.48 4.16
CA ALA A 77 14.29 -20.92 3.01
C ALA A 77 14.25 -22.46 2.86
N GLY A 78 15.02 -23.22 3.65
CA GLY A 78 15.07 -24.67 3.59
C GLY A 78 15.70 -25.21 2.30
N ILE A 79 16.59 -24.43 1.69
CA ILE A 79 17.30 -24.80 0.48
C ILE A 79 18.47 -25.72 0.89
N GLU A 80 18.44 -26.97 0.43
CA GLU A 80 19.44 -27.99 0.78
C GLU A 80 20.65 -27.98 -0.18
N GLU A 81 20.48 -27.41 -1.37
CA GLU A 81 21.49 -27.34 -2.42
C GLU A 81 22.47 -26.17 -2.18
N PRO A 82 23.78 -26.36 -2.40
CA PRO A 82 24.75 -25.28 -2.29
C PRO A 82 24.51 -24.20 -3.35
N ILE A 83 24.82 -22.95 -3.01
CA ILE A 83 24.57 -21.77 -3.86
C ILE A 83 25.20 -21.92 -5.25
N GLU A 84 26.38 -22.52 -5.30
CA GLU A 84 27.13 -22.75 -6.52
C GLU A 84 26.35 -23.62 -7.52
N GLU A 85 25.65 -24.64 -7.04
CA GLU A 85 24.81 -25.52 -7.87
C GLU A 85 23.55 -24.79 -8.39
N LEU A 86 22.99 -23.88 -7.59
CA LEU A 86 21.83 -23.07 -7.97
C LEU A 86 22.17 -22.03 -9.05
N LEU A 87 23.37 -21.47 -8.98
CA LEU A 87 23.84 -20.47 -9.94
C LEU A 87 24.25 -21.09 -11.29
N GLU A 88 24.69 -22.35 -11.30
CA GLU A 88 25.01 -23.09 -12.53
C GLU A 88 23.77 -23.57 -13.29
N ALA A 89 22.59 -23.58 -12.65
CA ALA A 89 21.33 -24.03 -13.25
C ALA A 89 20.60 -22.96 -14.10
N VAL A 90 21.17 -21.75 -14.24
CA VAL A 90 20.58 -20.59 -14.95
C VAL A 90 21.29 -20.30 -16.27
#